data_AF-A0A3A8NVB2-F1
#
_entry.id   AF-A0A3A8NVB2-F1
#
_cell.length_a   1.000
_cell.length_b   1.000
_cell.length_c   1.000
_cell.angle_alpha   90.00
_cell.angle_beta   90.00
_cell.angle_gamma   90.00
#
_symmetry.space_group_name_H-M   'P 1'
#
loop_
_entity.id
_entity.type
_entity.pdbx_description
1 polymer ?
#
loop_
_entity_poly.entity_id
_entity_poly.type
_entity_poly.pdbx_seq_one_letter_code
_entity_poly.pdbx_strand_id
1 'polypeptide(L)'
;MLLKQDYYANEVWPGWLNDIRNSPHHAIFLHGVMGSELYDRQRRDTLWLDTGIWHEVDNLAFLNVTPQGGVDSPGQFIYARSTITLPVIGDHYADCLADIGWGRFNFDWRDGIGIEAQRLALFLRSLRTDGQPLRFVTHSMGGCVLLRMLASTREFDDAIEHIVFCAPPFWGALKPIRVIEDGTGTPADWLVSNATLRQSAASMPGLFNLLVAPREYWPSRLPELDAVLKYPVRTGQDLYRAESWTNSYHRQLRDPLLRFSYSGYQFTRLQAQDVAQRFASRTVVIVGLNGKTDYAARMGPGGWTLHSQPTPAPGKLSNGDGTVLFQSSVLPGLPTSCYYAYVPPVREDSHGDLVNLPEVINATLTALAGGSLASSGLMPYPEFLHAIDWSNEVDQAPEPGPTEHLDYLERERMRARFPLAEWGPSLNPGGTDDRLFNSTRQSAFKVLQGADLRAEAGRLGVSYRFLADHLRELLLPLLSG
;
A
#
# COMPACT_ATOMS: atom_id res chain seq x y z
N MET A 1 31.74 10.34 5.86
CA MET A 1 30.40 10.04 5.30
C MET A 1 29.42 10.21 6.46
N LEU A 2 28.55 11.22 6.42
CA LEU A 2 27.52 11.38 7.47
C LEU A 2 26.61 10.15 7.44
N LEU A 3 26.23 9.62 8.60
CA LEU A 3 25.16 8.62 8.63
C LEU A 3 23.89 9.30 8.12
N LYS A 4 23.08 8.59 7.33
CA LYS A 4 21.83 9.13 6.76
C LYS A 4 20.94 9.78 7.83
N GLN A 5 20.95 9.21 9.03
CA GLN A 5 20.29 9.76 10.22
C GLN A 5 20.82 11.14 10.67
N ASP A 6 22.13 11.33 10.72
CA ASP A 6 22.73 12.63 11.11
C ASP A 6 22.37 13.71 10.10
N TYR A 7 22.32 13.34 8.81
CA TYR A 7 21.88 14.26 7.77
C TYR A 7 20.41 14.64 7.95
N TYR A 8 19.52 13.68 8.17
CA TYR A 8 18.12 13.96 8.46
C TYR A 8 17.97 14.94 9.63
N ALA A 9 18.68 14.69 10.74
CA ALA A 9 18.59 15.52 11.94
C ALA A 9 19.03 16.97 11.72
N ASN A 10 20.06 17.19 10.91
CA ASN A 10 20.65 18.52 10.72
C ASN A 10 20.03 19.30 9.56
N GLU A 11 19.61 18.63 8.49
CA GLU A 11 19.31 19.27 7.20
C GLU A 11 17.84 19.15 6.79
N VAL A 12 17.12 18.14 7.30
CA VAL A 12 15.77 17.81 6.82
C VAL A 12 14.73 18.05 7.92
N TRP A 13 14.93 17.46 9.10
CA TRP A 13 14.00 17.54 10.21
C TRP A 13 13.67 18.95 10.70
N PRO A 14 14.59 19.95 10.69
CA PRO A 14 14.22 21.30 11.13
C PRO A 14 13.02 21.88 10.37
N GLY A 15 12.91 21.62 9.06
CA GLY A 15 11.75 22.02 8.26
C GLY A 15 10.48 21.30 8.70
N TRP A 16 10.53 19.96 8.80
CA TRP A 16 9.36 19.17 9.19
C TRP A 16 8.88 19.41 10.62
N LEU A 17 9.80 19.64 11.56
CA LEU A 17 9.48 20.05 12.92
C LEU A 17 8.72 21.37 12.91
N ASN A 18 9.17 22.34 12.10
CA ASN A 18 8.46 23.61 11.95
C ASN A 18 7.06 23.41 11.33
N ASP A 19 6.93 22.55 10.33
CA ASP A 19 5.62 22.24 9.73
C ASP A 19 4.64 21.64 10.74
N ILE A 20 5.09 20.69 11.58
CA ILE A 20 4.25 20.08 12.62
C ILE A 20 3.90 21.09 13.71
N ARG A 21 4.85 21.90 14.17
CA ARG A 21 4.62 22.93 15.20
C ARG A 21 3.64 24.01 14.76
N ASN A 22 3.57 24.29 13.46
CA ASN A 22 2.64 25.25 12.89
C ASN A 22 1.33 24.61 12.39
N SER A 23 1.20 23.28 12.47
CA SER A 23 -0.02 22.58 12.08
C SER A 23 -1.17 22.91 13.03
N PRO A 24 -2.36 23.31 12.55
CA PRO A 24 -3.50 23.64 13.41
C PRO A 24 -3.95 22.48 14.31
N HIS A 25 -3.62 21.24 13.93
CA HIS A 25 -4.01 20.04 14.66
C HIS A 25 -2.87 19.40 15.46
N HIS A 26 -1.61 19.89 15.32
CA HIS A 26 -0.40 19.23 15.83
C HIS A 26 -0.37 17.72 15.50
N ALA A 27 -0.92 17.35 14.34
CA ALA A 27 -0.98 15.96 13.88
C ALA A 27 0.19 15.67 12.94
N ILE A 28 0.74 14.46 13.07
CA ILE A 28 1.85 13.96 12.27
C ILE A 28 1.29 12.93 11.30
N PHE A 29 1.40 13.23 10.01
CA PHE A 29 1.02 12.34 8.93
C PHE A 29 2.19 11.45 8.51
N LEU A 30 1.95 10.13 8.45
CA LEU A 30 2.88 9.13 7.90
C LEU A 30 2.27 8.50 6.65
N HIS A 31 2.90 8.75 5.50
CA HIS A 31 2.42 8.31 4.20
C HIS A 31 2.64 6.80 3.93
N GLY A 32 2.01 6.31 2.86
CA GLY A 32 2.21 4.95 2.34
C GLY A 32 3.48 4.78 1.49
N VAL A 33 3.62 3.61 0.86
CA VAL A 33 4.68 3.34 -0.13
C VAL A 33 4.64 4.41 -1.22
N MET A 34 5.81 4.92 -1.63
CA MET A 34 5.93 5.95 -2.66
C MET A 34 5.29 7.31 -2.31
N GLY A 35 4.88 7.54 -1.05
CA GLY A 35 4.20 8.77 -0.66
C GLY A 35 5.08 10.01 -0.47
N SER A 36 6.41 9.86 -0.50
CA SER A 36 7.36 10.97 -0.40
C SER A 36 8.28 11.04 -1.59
N GLU A 37 8.68 12.26 -1.95
CA GLU A 37 9.76 12.50 -2.88
C GLU A 37 11.09 11.96 -2.34
N LEU A 38 11.88 11.32 -3.21
CA LEU A 38 13.24 10.89 -2.97
C LEU A 38 14.20 11.75 -3.77
N TYR A 39 15.22 12.29 -3.11
CA TYR A 39 16.24 13.15 -3.70
C TYR A 39 17.62 12.56 -3.52
N ASP A 40 18.43 12.52 -4.58
CA ASP A 40 19.84 12.14 -4.52
C ASP A 40 20.70 13.38 -4.31
N ARG A 41 21.31 13.48 -3.12
CA ARG A 41 22.18 14.60 -2.76
C ARG A 41 23.42 14.71 -3.65
N GLN A 42 23.99 13.58 -4.08
CA GLN A 42 25.23 13.58 -4.85
C GLN A 42 24.98 14.08 -6.28
N ARG A 43 23.87 13.61 -6.88
CA ARG A 43 23.42 14.06 -8.21
C ARG A 43 22.74 15.42 -8.19
N ARG A 44 22.29 15.85 -7.02
CA ARG A 44 21.44 17.04 -6.81
C ARG A 44 20.15 16.98 -7.62
N ASP A 45 19.53 15.81 -7.60
CA ASP A 45 18.43 15.48 -8.50
C ASP A 45 17.29 14.78 -7.77
N THR A 46 16.05 14.99 -8.23
CA THR A 46 14.88 14.30 -7.71
C THR A 46 14.74 12.97 -8.42
N LEU A 47 14.80 11.87 -7.68
CA LEU A 47 14.63 10.53 -8.25
C LEU A 47 13.17 10.09 -8.27
N TRP A 48 12.37 10.61 -7.34
CA TRP A 48 10.94 10.32 -7.21
C TRP A 48 10.26 11.53 -6.56
N LEU A 49 9.11 12.04 -7.01
CA LEU A 49 8.63 11.98 -8.38
C LEU A 49 9.14 13.22 -9.13
N ASP A 50 10.02 13.04 -10.12
CA ASP A 50 10.43 14.15 -10.98
C ASP A 50 9.47 14.29 -12.17
N THR A 51 8.70 15.38 -12.20
CA THR A 51 7.76 15.67 -13.29
C THR A 51 8.37 16.43 -14.47
N GLY A 52 9.65 16.79 -14.40
CA GLY A 52 10.38 17.47 -15.48
C GLY A 52 11.07 16.50 -16.43
N ILE A 53 11.32 15.27 -15.99
CA ILE A 53 12.21 14.31 -16.66
C ILE A 53 11.48 13.03 -17.09
N TRP A 54 10.18 13.11 -17.40
CA TRP A 54 9.38 11.97 -17.88
C TRP A 54 9.95 11.24 -19.12
N HIS A 55 10.95 11.83 -19.79
CA HIS A 55 11.63 11.26 -20.94
C HIS A 55 12.95 10.53 -20.62
N GLU A 56 13.47 10.58 -19.38
CA GLU A 56 14.67 9.82 -18.97
C GLU A 56 14.33 8.75 -17.92
N VAL A 57 13.71 7.67 -18.40
CA VAL A 57 13.09 6.57 -17.64
C VAL A 57 14.09 5.69 -16.85
N ASP A 58 15.37 6.05 -16.79
CA ASP A 58 16.43 5.28 -16.11
C ASP A 58 16.77 5.76 -14.69
N ASN A 59 16.21 6.88 -14.23
CA ASN A 59 16.52 7.40 -12.89
C ASN A 59 16.09 6.48 -11.72
N LEU A 60 15.16 5.54 -11.94
CA LEU A 60 14.81 4.54 -10.92
C LEU A 60 15.82 3.38 -10.81
N ALA A 61 16.67 3.14 -11.82
CA ALA A 61 17.74 2.13 -11.73
C ALA A 61 18.74 2.44 -10.61
N PHE A 62 18.73 3.69 -10.16
CA PHE A 62 19.53 4.25 -9.08
C PHE A 62 18.89 4.08 -7.70
N LEU A 63 17.71 3.47 -7.59
CA LEU A 63 17.04 3.28 -6.30
C LEU A 63 17.55 2.07 -5.49
N ASN A 64 18.67 1.46 -5.86
CA ASN A 64 19.19 0.28 -5.19
C ASN A 64 19.64 0.58 -3.76
N VAL A 65 19.16 -0.23 -2.81
CA VAL A 65 19.49 -0.14 -1.37
C VAL A 65 20.13 -1.45 -0.89
N THR A 66 20.95 -1.38 0.16
CA THR A 66 21.44 -2.59 0.85
C THR A 66 20.27 -3.42 1.43
N PRO A 67 20.47 -4.74 1.68
CA PRO A 67 19.40 -5.60 2.17
C PRO A 67 18.74 -5.16 3.48
N GLN A 68 19.49 -4.52 4.36
CA GLN A 68 18.96 -4.02 5.63
C GLN A 68 18.23 -2.68 5.46
N GLY A 69 18.48 -1.97 4.36
CA GLY A 69 18.12 -0.56 4.20
C GLY A 69 19.20 0.37 4.76
N GLY A 70 18.99 1.67 4.57
CA GLY A 70 19.75 2.72 5.24
C GLY A 70 21.13 3.03 4.66
N VAL A 71 21.59 2.25 3.69
CA VAL A 71 22.80 2.54 2.89
C VAL A 71 22.44 2.40 1.42
N ASP A 72 22.61 3.49 0.68
CA ASP A 72 22.41 3.50 -0.78
C ASP A 72 23.62 2.87 -1.50
N SER A 73 23.52 2.67 -2.81
CA SER A 73 24.64 2.13 -3.58
C SER A 73 25.86 3.07 -3.56
N PRO A 74 27.09 2.55 -3.78
CA PRO A 74 28.28 3.38 -3.81
C PRO A 74 28.11 4.60 -4.74
N GLY A 75 28.41 5.80 -4.24
CA GLY A 75 28.25 7.05 -5.00
C GLY A 75 26.82 7.63 -4.97
N GLN A 76 25.98 7.17 -4.04
CA GLN A 76 24.63 7.71 -3.86
C GLN A 76 24.40 8.16 -2.42
N PHE A 77 23.53 9.13 -2.26
CA PHE A 77 22.98 9.51 -0.96
C PHE A 77 21.55 9.98 -1.18
N ILE A 78 20.60 9.08 -0.98
CA ILE A 78 19.19 9.31 -1.30
C ILE A 78 18.42 9.46 0.01
N TYR A 79 17.54 10.46 0.08
CA TYR A 79 16.71 10.70 1.26
C TYR A 79 15.32 11.22 0.85
N ALA A 80 14.35 11.02 1.75
CA ALA A 80 13.01 11.56 1.60
C ALA A 80 13.03 13.05 1.88
N ARG A 81 12.59 13.86 0.91
CA ARG A 81 12.67 15.33 0.99
C ARG A 81 11.34 15.95 1.39
N SER A 82 10.28 15.60 0.67
CA SER A 82 8.95 16.17 0.86
C SER A 82 7.87 15.11 0.62
N THR A 83 6.62 15.37 1.01
CA THR A 83 5.49 14.51 0.65
C THR A 83 5.02 14.89 -0.74
N ILE A 84 4.66 13.90 -1.56
CA ILE A 84 4.22 14.15 -2.93
C ILE A 84 2.91 14.96 -2.89
N THR A 85 2.91 16.10 -3.58
CA THR A 85 1.77 17.02 -3.74
C THR A 85 1.48 17.29 -5.22
N LEU A 86 1.69 16.27 -6.06
CA LEU A 86 1.64 16.42 -7.51
C LEU A 86 0.28 15.98 -8.06
N PRO A 87 -0.43 16.84 -8.83
CA PRO A 87 -1.74 16.52 -9.41
C PRO A 87 -1.75 15.28 -10.31
N VAL A 88 -0.60 14.92 -10.89
CA VAL A 88 -0.45 13.85 -11.90
C VAL A 88 -0.42 12.45 -11.28
N ILE A 89 0.05 12.30 -10.04
CA ILE A 89 -0.13 11.08 -9.25
C ILE A 89 -1.47 11.12 -8.49
N GLY A 90 -2.30 12.12 -8.76
CA GLY A 90 -3.49 12.40 -7.98
C GLY A 90 -3.11 13.17 -6.72
N ASP A 91 -4.04 13.98 -6.26
CA ASP A 91 -4.02 14.66 -4.98
C ASP A 91 -4.08 13.67 -3.79
N HIS A 92 -3.35 12.55 -3.86
CA HIS A 92 -3.35 11.41 -2.92
C HIS A 92 -3.07 11.82 -1.47
N TYR A 93 -2.52 13.01 -1.24
CA TYR A 93 -2.45 13.59 0.09
C TYR A 93 -2.72 15.10 0.08
N ALA A 94 -3.12 15.71 -1.05
CA ALA A 94 -3.17 17.16 -1.15
C ALA A 94 -4.21 17.74 -0.17
N ASP A 95 -5.41 17.18 -0.14
CA ASP A 95 -6.47 17.59 0.78
C ASP A 95 -6.04 17.39 2.25
N CYS A 96 -5.42 16.26 2.56
CA CYS A 96 -4.93 15.95 3.91
C CYS A 96 -3.87 16.94 4.41
N LEU A 97 -3.03 17.45 3.51
CA LEU A 97 -1.81 18.15 3.87
C LEU A 97 -1.89 19.66 3.62
N ALA A 98 -2.63 20.10 2.60
CA ALA A 98 -2.84 21.50 2.27
C ALA A 98 -4.12 22.04 2.92
N ASP A 99 -5.23 21.30 2.85
CA ASP A 99 -6.52 21.81 3.32
C ASP A 99 -6.72 21.58 4.83
N ILE A 100 -6.32 20.41 5.34
CA ILE A 100 -6.38 20.13 6.79
C ILE A 100 -5.13 20.64 7.51
N GLY A 101 -3.99 20.71 6.82
CA GLY A 101 -2.75 21.24 7.36
C GLY A 101 -2.05 20.30 8.36
N TRP A 102 -2.12 18.98 8.21
CA TRP A 102 -1.31 18.07 9.03
C TRP A 102 0.19 18.26 8.77
N GLY A 103 0.97 18.24 9.85
CA GLY A 103 2.43 18.16 9.76
C GLY A 103 2.86 16.78 9.28
N ARG A 104 4.11 16.65 8.81
CA ARG A 104 4.52 15.48 8.01
C ARG A 104 5.81 14.88 8.55
N PHE A 105 5.86 13.55 8.60
CA PHE A 105 7.12 12.82 8.72
C PHE A 105 7.33 12.01 7.44
N ASN A 106 8.18 12.51 6.55
CA ASN A 106 8.54 11.77 5.35
C ASN A 106 9.63 10.75 5.65
N PHE A 107 9.59 9.63 4.97
CA PHE A 107 10.57 8.58 5.17
C PHE A 107 10.91 7.90 3.85
N ASP A 108 12.09 7.30 3.77
CA ASP A 108 12.50 6.60 2.57
C ASP A 108 11.77 5.26 2.51
N TRP A 109 10.67 5.23 1.76
CA TRP A 109 9.80 4.06 1.65
C TRP A 109 10.49 2.82 1.04
N ARG A 110 11.74 2.95 0.55
CA ARG A 110 12.58 1.83 0.12
C ARG A 110 13.28 1.15 1.29
N ASP A 111 13.62 1.90 2.33
CA ASP A 111 14.31 1.39 3.53
C ASP A 111 13.39 0.45 4.33
N GLY A 112 14.00 -0.41 5.16
CA GLY A 112 13.25 -1.33 6.00
C GLY A 112 12.40 -0.59 7.04
N ILE A 113 11.20 -1.11 7.32
CA ILE A 113 10.23 -0.51 8.27
C ILE A 113 10.86 -0.29 9.65
N GLY A 114 11.72 -1.21 10.09
CA GLY A 114 12.46 -1.09 11.36
C GLY A 114 13.43 0.09 11.42
N ILE A 115 14.07 0.44 10.29
CA ILE A 115 14.97 1.59 10.22
C ILE A 115 14.17 2.88 10.28
N GLU A 116 13.08 2.98 9.53
CA GLU A 116 12.24 4.18 9.54
C GLU A 116 11.54 4.39 10.88
N ALA A 117 11.18 3.31 11.57
CA ALA A 117 10.66 3.38 12.94
C ALA A 117 11.69 3.97 13.93
N GLN A 118 12.97 3.66 13.76
CA GLN A 118 14.04 4.25 14.58
C GLN A 118 14.22 5.74 14.26
N ARG A 119 14.18 6.12 12.98
CA ARG A 119 14.25 7.53 12.57
C ARG A 119 13.06 8.33 13.09
N LEU A 120 11.86 7.74 13.06
CA LEU A 120 10.66 8.34 13.67
C LEU A 120 10.87 8.56 15.16
N ALA A 121 11.34 7.55 15.92
CA ALA A 121 11.59 7.71 17.35
C ALA A 121 12.56 8.88 17.66
N LEU A 122 13.64 9.01 16.87
CA LEU A 122 14.61 10.09 17.04
C LEU A 122 14.00 11.46 16.71
N PHE A 123 13.22 11.54 15.63
CA PHE A 123 12.49 12.74 15.27
C PHE A 123 11.51 13.18 16.37
N LEU A 124 10.78 12.22 16.96
CA LEU A 124 9.84 12.50 18.06
C LEU A 124 10.54 12.98 19.34
N ARG A 125 11.78 12.56 19.61
CA ARG A 125 12.58 13.13 20.72
C ARG A 125 12.81 14.62 20.53
N SER A 126 13.11 15.05 19.30
CA SER A 126 13.28 16.47 18.98
C SER A 126 11.96 17.23 19.13
N LEU A 127 10.85 16.65 18.68
CA LEU A 127 9.52 17.28 18.74
C LEU A 127 8.95 17.35 20.17
N ARG A 128 9.19 16.33 21.01
CA ARG A 128 8.66 16.26 22.39
C ARG A 128 9.14 17.40 23.28
N THR A 129 10.26 18.04 22.94
CA THR A 129 10.80 19.19 23.70
C THR A 129 9.82 20.35 23.83
N ASP A 130 8.81 20.41 22.96
CA ASP A 130 7.78 21.45 22.95
C ASP A 130 6.63 21.20 23.97
N GLY A 131 6.60 20.01 24.58
CA GLY A 131 5.58 19.61 25.57
C GLY A 131 4.16 19.42 25.01
N GLN A 132 3.98 19.51 23.70
CA GLN A 132 2.68 19.30 23.05
C GLN A 132 2.35 17.81 22.91
N PRO A 133 1.08 17.42 23.05
CA PRO A 133 0.64 16.05 22.77
C PRO A 133 0.90 15.67 21.30
N LEU A 134 1.26 14.41 21.08
CA LEU A 134 1.53 13.85 19.77
C LEU A 134 0.26 13.16 19.24
N ARG A 135 -0.15 13.54 18.03
CA ARG A 135 -1.27 12.92 17.31
C ARG A 135 -0.77 12.32 16.01
N PHE A 136 -1.21 11.13 15.67
CA PHE A 136 -0.79 10.44 14.46
C PHE A 136 -1.96 10.15 13.53
N VAL A 137 -1.74 10.42 12.25
CA VAL A 137 -2.56 9.89 11.16
C VAL A 137 -1.61 9.14 10.24
N THR A 138 -1.94 7.90 9.90
CA THR A 138 -1.07 7.07 9.07
C THR A 138 -1.83 6.50 7.90
N HIS A 139 -1.11 6.26 6.80
CA HIS A 139 -1.65 5.59 5.63
C HIS A 139 -0.76 4.41 5.24
N SER A 140 -1.36 3.24 5.00
CA SER A 140 -0.69 2.08 4.42
C SER A 140 0.62 1.76 5.19
N MET A 141 1.77 1.72 4.52
CA MET A 141 3.09 1.47 5.13
C MET A 141 3.42 2.38 6.33
N GLY A 142 2.94 3.63 6.35
CA GLY A 142 3.14 4.53 7.48
C GLY A 142 2.58 3.99 8.80
N GLY A 143 1.49 3.21 8.73
CA GLY A 143 0.93 2.53 9.89
C GLY A 143 1.86 1.45 10.44
N CYS A 144 2.55 0.73 9.56
CA CYS A 144 3.53 -0.28 9.95
C CYS A 144 4.79 0.35 10.56
N VAL A 145 5.25 1.50 10.05
CA VAL A 145 6.36 2.28 10.63
C VAL A 145 6.01 2.73 12.04
N LEU A 146 4.83 3.32 12.24
CA LEU A 146 4.38 3.74 13.57
C LEU A 146 4.23 2.56 14.53
N LEU A 147 3.56 1.48 14.12
CA LEU A 147 3.41 0.27 14.94
C LEU A 147 4.78 -0.28 15.36
N ARG A 148 5.73 -0.33 14.42
CA ARG A 148 7.08 -0.83 14.71
C ARG A 148 7.82 0.05 15.72
N MET A 149 7.63 1.36 15.66
CA MET A 149 8.19 2.30 16.63
C MET A 149 7.59 2.06 18.02
N LEU A 150 6.26 2.01 18.12
CA LEU A 150 5.54 1.77 19.38
C LEU A 150 5.85 0.40 19.98
N ALA A 151 6.12 -0.60 19.16
CA ALA A 151 6.54 -1.94 19.60
C ALA A 151 7.98 -1.97 20.13
N SER A 152 8.82 -1.00 19.75
CA SER A 152 10.25 -0.97 20.10
C SER A 152 10.57 -0.09 21.31
N THR A 153 9.66 0.80 21.70
CA THR A 153 9.88 1.70 22.83
C THR A 153 8.56 2.11 23.48
N ARG A 154 8.62 2.42 24.79
CA ARG A 154 7.52 3.03 25.56
C ARG A 154 7.76 4.51 25.85
N GLU A 155 8.84 5.07 25.30
CA GLU A 155 9.31 6.42 25.60
C GLU A 155 8.23 7.49 25.36
N PHE A 156 7.32 7.27 24.41
CA PHE A 156 6.34 8.28 23.98
C PHE A 156 4.91 8.01 24.49
N ASP A 157 4.67 6.96 25.28
CA ASP A 157 3.32 6.52 25.65
C ASP A 157 2.49 7.60 26.34
N ASP A 158 3.13 8.43 27.15
CA ASP A 158 2.52 9.54 27.86
C ASP A 158 2.23 10.74 26.96
N ALA A 159 3.02 10.92 25.89
CA ALA A 159 2.88 12.04 24.97
C ALA A 159 1.86 11.78 23.86
N ILE A 160 1.60 10.51 23.50
CA ILE A 160 0.70 10.16 22.40
C ILE A 160 -0.76 10.26 22.85
N GLU A 161 -1.49 11.20 22.25
CA GLU A 161 -2.90 11.47 22.56
C GLU A 161 -3.85 10.65 21.69
N HIS A 162 -3.61 10.62 20.38
CA HIS A 162 -4.48 9.92 19.42
C HIS A 162 -3.67 9.29 18.29
N ILE A 163 -4.15 8.13 17.80
CA ILE A 163 -3.62 7.42 16.64
C ILE A 163 -4.77 7.05 15.72
N VAL A 164 -4.67 7.43 14.45
CA VAL A 164 -5.58 6.98 13.38
C VAL A 164 -4.77 6.21 12.35
N PHE A 165 -5.07 4.93 12.19
CA PHE A 165 -4.49 4.08 11.15
C PHE A 165 -5.45 3.98 9.96
N CYS A 166 -5.02 4.39 8.76
CA CYS A 166 -5.80 4.26 7.54
C CYS A 166 -5.20 3.19 6.62
N ALA A 167 -5.98 2.17 6.29
CA ALA A 167 -5.59 1.01 5.48
C ALA A 167 -4.23 0.37 5.89
N PRO A 168 -3.94 0.11 7.18
CA PRO A 168 -2.65 -0.41 7.57
C PRO A 168 -2.49 -1.89 7.15
N PRO A 169 -1.44 -2.28 6.41
CA PRO A 169 -1.15 -3.68 6.12
C PRO A 169 -0.24 -4.27 7.22
N PHE A 170 -0.73 -4.31 8.46
CA PHE A 170 0.10 -4.78 9.59
C PHE A 170 0.63 -6.20 9.39
N TRP A 171 -0.09 -7.03 8.64
CA TRP A 171 0.31 -8.39 8.27
C TRP A 171 0.63 -8.54 6.77
N GLY A 172 0.92 -7.42 6.10
CA GLY A 172 1.31 -7.38 4.69
C GLY A 172 0.16 -7.48 3.69
N ALA A 173 0.50 -7.53 2.41
CA ALA A 173 -0.42 -7.62 1.29
C ALA A 173 0.14 -8.57 0.22
N LEU A 174 -0.70 -9.02 -0.71
CA LEU A 174 -0.25 -9.84 -1.84
C LEU A 174 0.39 -8.99 -2.95
N LYS A 175 -0.02 -7.73 -3.09
CA LYS A 175 0.44 -6.83 -4.16
C LYS A 175 1.98 -6.70 -4.24
N PRO A 176 2.74 -6.62 -3.12
CA PRO A 176 4.22 -6.64 -3.17
C PRO A 176 4.84 -7.84 -3.90
N ILE A 177 4.18 -9.00 -3.93
CA ILE A 177 4.66 -10.17 -4.71
C ILE A 177 4.74 -9.78 -6.18
N ARG A 178 3.70 -9.13 -6.70
CA ARG A 178 3.60 -8.66 -8.09
C ARG A 178 4.69 -7.65 -8.43
N VAL A 179 4.91 -6.69 -7.53
CA VAL A 179 5.89 -5.62 -7.72
C VAL A 179 7.30 -6.20 -7.73
N ILE A 180 7.60 -7.11 -6.81
CA ILE A 180 8.91 -7.75 -6.71
C ILE A 180 9.13 -8.74 -7.86
N GLU A 181 8.13 -9.52 -8.28
CA GLU A 181 8.32 -10.50 -9.36
C GLU A 181 8.42 -9.86 -10.72
N ASP A 182 7.58 -8.87 -11.00
CA ASP A 182 7.31 -8.41 -12.37
C ASP A 182 7.52 -6.89 -12.54
N GLY A 183 7.71 -6.14 -11.46
CA GLY A 183 7.77 -4.67 -11.52
C GLY A 183 6.43 -4.04 -11.84
N THR A 184 5.33 -4.64 -11.36
CA THR A 184 3.96 -4.21 -11.64
C THR A 184 3.07 -4.30 -10.39
N GLY A 185 1.91 -3.65 -10.38
CA GLY A 185 1.09 -3.40 -9.20
C GLY A 185 1.46 -2.13 -8.42
N THR A 186 2.14 -1.14 -9.00
CA THR A 186 2.39 0.15 -8.35
C THR A 186 1.76 1.32 -9.12
N PRO A 187 1.50 2.46 -8.45
CA PRO A 187 1.20 3.71 -9.15
C PRO A 187 2.34 4.20 -10.07
N ALA A 188 3.49 3.52 -10.14
CA ALA A 188 4.62 3.89 -10.98
C ALA A 188 4.77 3.02 -12.23
N ASP A 189 4.01 1.93 -12.38
CA ASP A 189 4.18 1.00 -13.51
C ASP A 189 3.88 1.67 -14.85
N TRP A 190 3.03 2.69 -14.84
CA TRP A 190 2.71 3.48 -16.03
C TRP A 190 3.77 4.55 -16.34
N LEU A 191 4.67 4.82 -15.40
CA LEU A 191 5.70 5.84 -15.49
C LEU A 191 7.06 5.29 -15.90
N VAL A 192 7.32 4.04 -15.55
CA VAL A 192 8.65 3.47 -15.68
C VAL A 192 8.55 2.08 -16.28
N SER A 193 9.55 1.71 -17.09
CA SER A 193 9.60 0.37 -17.65
C SER A 193 9.50 -0.67 -16.53
N ASN A 194 8.66 -1.69 -16.73
CA ASN A 194 8.49 -2.77 -15.76
C ASN A 194 9.84 -3.43 -15.41
N ALA A 195 10.80 -3.48 -16.35
CA ALA A 195 12.13 -4.04 -16.10
C ALA A 195 12.94 -3.23 -15.08
N THR A 196 12.97 -1.90 -15.21
CA THR A 196 13.66 -1.01 -14.27
C THR A 196 12.99 -1.07 -12.90
N LEU A 197 11.65 -0.99 -12.85
CA LEU A 197 10.92 -1.06 -11.59
C LEU A 197 11.11 -2.42 -10.91
N ARG A 198 11.08 -3.52 -11.66
CA ARG A 198 11.35 -4.89 -11.19
C ARG A 198 12.74 -5.04 -10.62
N GLN A 199 13.75 -4.46 -11.26
CA GLN A 199 15.12 -4.47 -10.77
C GLN A 199 15.21 -3.74 -9.43
N SER A 200 14.69 -2.50 -9.38
CA SER A 200 14.76 -1.68 -8.17
C SER A 200 13.98 -2.30 -7.02
N ALA A 201 12.75 -2.78 -7.26
CA ALA A 201 11.91 -3.46 -6.27
C ALA A 201 12.60 -4.68 -5.63
N ALA A 202 13.43 -5.41 -6.38
CA ALA A 202 14.17 -6.56 -5.88
C ALA A 202 15.25 -6.21 -4.83
N SER A 203 15.52 -4.92 -4.61
CA SER A 203 16.47 -4.41 -3.62
C SER A 203 15.83 -3.59 -2.49
N MET A 204 14.50 -3.44 -2.45
CA MET A 204 13.79 -2.54 -1.52
C MET A 204 13.29 -3.28 -0.27
N PRO A 205 14.01 -3.27 0.87
CA PRO A 205 13.55 -3.91 2.10
C PRO A 205 12.17 -3.47 2.58
N GLY A 206 11.81 -2.20 2.37
CA GLY A 206 10.48 -1.67 2.70
C GLY A 206 9.35 -2.44 2.02
N LEU A 207 9.55 -2.83 0.76
CA LEU A 207 8.57 -3.62 0.00
C LEU A 207 8.50 -5.07 0.46
N PHE A 208 9.66 -5.69 0.76
CA PHE A 208 9.70 -7.04 1.33
C PHE A 208 9.02 -7.10 2.70
N ASN A 209 9.16 -6.05 3.52
CA ASN A 209 8.47 -5.92 4.81
C ASN A 209 6.95 -5.78 4.72
N LEU A 210 6.40 -5.65 3.51
CA LEU A 210 4.96 -5.60 3.25
C LEU A 210 4.43 -6.88 2.60
N LEU A 211 5.27 -7.90 2.38
CA LEU A 211 4.80 -9.22 1.98
C LEU A 211 3.84 -9.78 3.02
N VAL A 212 2.84 -10.56 2.60
CA VAL A 212 1.98 -11.30 3.53
C VAL A 212 2.84 -12.00 4.59
N ALA A 213 2.51 -11.73 5.86
CA ALA A 213 3.20 -12.30 7.00
C ALA A 213 3.27 -13.83 6.91
N PRO A 214 4.32 -14.47 7.48
CA PRO A 214 4.40 -15.92 7.59
C PRO A 214 3.10 -16.54 8.12
N ARG A 215 2.78 -17.76 7.67
CA ARG A 215 1.50 -18.44 7.95
C ARG A 215 1.14 -18.47 9.44
N GLU A 216 2.14 -18.65 10.30
CA GLU A 216 2.03 -18.69 11.76
C GLU A 216 1.69 -17.33 12.40
N TYR A 217 1.89 -16.23 11.68
CA TYR A 217 1.61 -14.86 12.14
C TYR A 217 0.38 -14.26 11.46
N TRP A 218 -0.10 -14.85 10.36
CA TRP A 218 -1.28 -14.38 9.65
C TRP A 218 -2.57 -14.52 10.48
N PRO A 219 -3.43 -13.47 10.54
CA PRO A 219 -4.71 -13.54 11.25
C PRO A 219 -5.73 -14.44 10.54
N SER A 220 -5.74 -15.72 10.91
CA SER A 220 -6.72 -16.71 10.43
C SER A 220 -8.04 -16.71 11.21
N ARG A 221 -8.14 -15.94 12.28
CA ARG A 221 -9.36 -15.79 13.08
C ARG A 221 -9.59 -14.33 13.37
N LEU A 222 -10.83 -13.89 13.14
CA LEU A 222 -11.28 -12.55 13.47
C LEU A 222 -12.24 -12.65 14.67
N PRO A 223 -12.24 -11.66 15.58
CA PRO A 223 -13.29 -11.56 16.59
C PRO A 223 -14.68 -11.64 15.96
N GLU A 224 -15.65 -12.28 16.61
CA GLU A 224 -17.06 -12.34 16.17
C GLU A 224 -17.33 -13.06 14.82
N LEU A 225 -16.30 -13.48 14.09
CA LEU A 225 -16.43 -14.31 12.89
C LEU A 225 -16.32 -15.79 13.28
N ASP A 226 -17.43 -16.54 13.15
CA ASP A 226 -17.47 -17.99 13.38
C ASP A 226 -16.94 -18.77 12.16
N ALA A 227 -15.73 -18.42 11.71
CA ALA A 227 -15.04 -19.11 10.63
C ALA A 227 -13.52 -18.95 10.78
N VAL A 228 -12.78 -19.96 10.33
CA VAL A 228 -11.34 -19.87 10.16
C VAL A 228 -11.07 -19.42 8.73
N LEU A 229 -10.29 -18.34 8.60
CA LEU A 229 -9.83 -17.83 7.32
C LEU A 229 -8.54 -18.52 6.91
N LYS A 230 -8.46 -18.87 5.64
CA LYS A 230 -7.28 -19.47 5.04
C LYS A 230 -6.14 -18.46 4.91
N TYR A 231 -4.93 -18.99 4.89
CA TYR A 231 -3.73 -18.25 4.50
C TYR A 231 -3.75 -17.89 3.00
N PRO A 232 -3.50 -16.63 2.59
CA PRO A 232 -3.67 -16.20 1.20
C PRO A 232 -2.66 -16.82 0.22
N VAL A 233 -1.51 -17.35 0.68
CA VAL A 233 -0.58 -18.09 -0.20
C VAL A 233 -0.98 -19.57 -0.24
N ARG A 234 -1.56 -19.99 -1.37
CA ARG A 234 -2.32 -21.25 -1.48
C ARG A 234 -1.49 -22.47 -1.82
N THR A 235 -0.36 -22.29 -2.50
CA THR A 235 0.42 -23.40 -3.07
C THR A 235 1.32 -24.13 -2.05
N GLY A 236 1.20 -23.79 -0.76
CA GLY A 236 2.06 -24.32 0.30
C GLY A 236 3.53 -23.86 0.21
N GLN A 237 3.87 -23.10 -0.83
CA GLN A 237 5.17 -22.48 -0.97
C GLN A 237 5.35 -21.37 0.06
N ASP A 238 6.58 -21.23 0.53
CA ASP A 238 6.96 -20.28 1.54
C ASP A 238 7.54 -19.03 0.87
N LEU A 239 6.84 -17.89 0.97
CA LEU A 239 7.31 -16.61 0.42
C LEU A 239 8.67 -16.19 0.99
N TYR A 240 9.05 -16.70 2.17
CA TYR A 240 10.28 -16.35 2.87
C TYR A 240 11.47 -17.23 2.48
N ARG A 241 11.34 -18.01 1.42
CA ARG A 241 12.43 -18.79 0.80
C ARG A 241 12.82 -18.21 -0.54
N ALA A 242 14.13 -18.11 -0.78
CA ALA A 242 14.65 -17.51 -2.00
C ALA A 242 14.27 -18.30 -3.27
N GLU A 243 14.16 -19.63 -3.17
CA GLU A 243 13.74 -20.51 -4.26
C GLU A 243 12.29 -20.33 -4.70
N SER A 244 11.46 -19.70 -3.86
CA SER A 244 10.06 -19.38 -4.18
C SER A 244 9.93 -18.12 -5.06
N TRP A 245 11.04 -17.58 -5.60
CA TRP A 245 11.01 -16.36 -6.41
C TRP A 245 11.67 -16.56 -7.76
N THR A 246 11.06 -16.03 -8.81
CA THR A 246 11.56 -16.19 -10.19
C THR A 246 12.37 -15.01 -10.70
N ASN A 247 12.16 -13.83 -10.13
CA ASN A 247 12.94 -12.63 -10.45
C ASN A 247 14.46 -12.88 -10.32
N SER A 248 15.17 -12.67 -11.43
CA SER A 248 16.61 -12.87 -11.55
C SER A 248 17.45 -11.69 -11.04
N TYR A 249 16.85 -10.51 -10.86
CA TYR A 249 17.53 -9.33 -10.33
C TYR A 249 17.83 -9.50 -8.84
N HIS A 250 19.04 -9.07 -8.45
CA HIS A 250 19.50 -9.04 -7.06
C HIS A 250 19.33 -10.36 -6.28
N ARG A 251 19.51 -11.51 -6.94
CA ARG A 251 19.42 -12.84 -6.28
C ARG A 251 20.25 -12.94 -5.01
N GLN A 252 21.42 -12.30 -4.98
CA GLN A 252 22.30 -12.25 -3.82
C GLN A 252 21.70 -11.52 -2.60
N LEU A 253 20.74 -10.62 -2.80
CA LEU A 253 20.07 -9.88 -1.72
C LEU A 253 18.80 -10.58 -1.22
N ARG A 254 18.26 -11.54 -2.00
CA ARG A 254 16.95 -12.15 -1.78
C ARG A 254 16.81 -12.81 -0.40
N ASP A 255 17.70 -13.73 -0.06
CA ASP A 255 17.65 -14.44 1.23
C ASP A 255 17.84 -13.48 2.43
N PRO A 256 18.82 -12.56 2.43
CA PRO A 256 18.92 -11.53 3.47
C PRO A 256 17.66 -10.67 3.63
N LEU A 257 17.05 -10.20 2.54
CA LEU A 257 15.82 -9.39 2.54
C LEU A 257 14.64 -10.17 3.14
N LEU A 258 14.45 -11.42 2.73
CA LEU A 258 13.38 -12.29 3.22
C LEU A 258 13.56 -12.61 4.71
N ARG A 259 14.77 -12.97 5.15
CA ARG A 259 15.04 -13.21 6.58
C ARG A 259 14.80 -11.96 7.42
N PHE A 260 15.28 -10.81 6.95
CA PHE A 260 15.04 -9.53 7.64
C PHE A 260 13.54 -9.24 7.78
N SER A 261 12.76 -9.46 6.71
CA SER A 261 11.31 -9.31 6.76
C SER A 261 10.63 -10.29 7.70
N TYR A 262 11.04 -11.57 7.69
CA TYR A 262 10.50 -12.58 8.59
C TYR A 262 10.74 -12.20 10.06
N SER A 263 11.97 -11.81 10.42
CA SER A 263 12.31 -11.32 11.77
C SER A 263 11.52 -10.06 12.15
N GLY A 264 11.20 -9.22 11.17
CA GLY A 264 10.29 -8.08 11.32
C GLY A 264 8.92 -8.48 11.85
N TYR A 265 8.29 -9.49 11.23
CA TYR A 265 6.99 -10.02 11.66
C TYR A 265 7.06 -10.73 13.00
N GLN A 266 8.09 -11.54 13.24
CA GLN A 266 8.29 -12.21 14.53
C GLN A 266 8.32 -11.21 15.68
N PHE A 267 9.12 -10.14 15.55
CA PHE A 267 9.18 -9.10 16.57
C PHE A 267 7.84 -8.38 16.73
N THR A 268 7.22 -7.96 15.62
CA THR A 268 5.98 -7.18 15.66
C THR A 268 4.85 -7.99 16.27
N ARG A 269 4.75 -9.29 15.98
CA ARG A 269 3.72 -10.18 16.54
C ARG A 269 3.78 -10.27 18.06
N LEU A 270 4.97 -10.35 18.63
CA LEU A 270 5.16 -10.44 20.08
C LEU A 270 4.74 -9.16 20.80
N GLN A 271 4.87 -8.00 20.15
CA GLN A 271 4.65 -6.69 20.76
C GLN A 271 3.31 -6.04 20.37
N ALA A 272 2.69 -6.43 19.26
CA ALA A 272 1.47 -5.80 18.74
C ALA A 272 0.32 -5.85 19.74
N GLN A 273 0.20 -6.93 20.52
CA GLN A 273 -0.81 -7.05 21.56
C GLN A 273 -0.57 -6.05 22.71
N ASP A 274 0.68 -5.86 23.12
CA ASP A 274 1.03 -4.87 24.13
C ASP A 274 0.72 -3.44 23.64
N VAL A 275 1.10 -3.13 22.40
CA VAL A 275 0.76 -1.83 21.76
C VAL A 275 -0.76 -1.63 21.74
N ALA A 276 -1.52 -2.63 21.28
CA ALA A 276 -2.97 -2.54 21.22
C ALA A 276 -3.59 -2.28 22.60
N GLN A 277 -3.11 -2.95 23.65
CA GLN A 277 -3.59 -2.75 25.02
C GLN A 277 -3.25 -1.35 25.56
N ARG A 278 -2.03 -0.86 25.30
CA ARG A 278 -1.58 0.46 25.76
C ARG A 278 -2.36 1.60 25.13
N PHE A 279 -2.71 1.48 23.85
CA PHE A 279 -3.31 2.56 23.06
C PHE A 279 -4.77 2.33 22.69
N ALA A 280 -5.44 1.29 23.22
CA ALA A 280 -6.81 0.93 22.84
C ALA A 280 -7.80 2.11 22.88
N SER A 281 -7.76 2.91 23.95
CA SER A 281 -8.68 4.06 24.12
C SER A 281 -8.35 5.28 23.26
N ARG A 282 -7.21 5.25 22.55
CA ARG A 282 -6.66 6.37 21.76
C ARG A 282 -6.48 6.01 20.29
N THR A 283 -6.85 4.79 19.90
CA THR A 283 -6.60 4.25 18.56
C THR A 283 -7.91 4.08 17.80
N VAL A 284 -7.91 4.56 16.57
CA VAL A 284 -8.92 4.26 15.55
C VAL A 284 -8.23 3.60 14.36
N VAL A 285 -8.84 2.56 13.80
CA VAL A 285 -8.41 1.91 12.57
C VAL A 285 -9.52 2.07 11.53
N ILE A 286 -9.20 2.74 10.43
CA ILE A 286 -10.06 2.92 9.27
C ILE A 286 -9.55 2.02 8.15
N VAL A 287 -10.41 1.14 7.64
CA VAL A 287 -10.10 0.23 6.53
C VAL A 287 -10.97 0.56 5.32
N GLY A 288 -10.51 0.24 4.12
CA GLY A 288 -11.38 0.23 2.94
C GLY A 288 -11.94 -1.18 2.71
N LEU A 289 -13.16 -1.25 2.17
CA LEU A 289 -13.80 -2.49 1.73
C LEU A 289 -14.31 -2.36 0.30
N ASN A 290 -14.85 -3.44 -0.24
CA ASN A 290 -15.47 -3.49 -1.55
C ASN A 290 -14.53 -3.22 -2.74
N GLY A 291 -13.22 -3.46 -2.56
CA GLY A 291 -12.22 -3.41 -3.62
C GLY A 291 -12.03 -4.73 -4.38
N LYS A 292 -11.27 -4.68 -5.46
CA LYS A 292 -10.75 -5.85 -6.21
C LYS A 292 -9.44 -6.33 -5.60
N THR A 293 -9.45 -6.58 -4.31
CA THR A 293 -8.25 -6.96 -3.54
C THR A 293 -7.75 -8.35 -3.95
N ASP A 294 -6.44 -8.52 -4.14
CA ASP A 294 -5.85 -9.84 -4.27
C ASP A 294 -6.03 -10.64 -2.97
N TYR A 295 -6.67 -11.82 -3.07
CA TYR A 295 -7.02 -12.67 -1.92
C TYR A 295 -6.33 -14.03 -1.93
N ALA A 296 -5.73 -14.41 -3.06
CA ALA A 296 -4.96 -15.64 -3.18
C ALA A 296 -3.72 -15.44 -4.07
N ALA A 297 -2.60 -16.02 -3.65
CA ALA A 297 -1.41 -16.18 -4.49
C ALA A 297 -1.13 -17.66 -4.72
N ARG A 298 -0.81 -17.99 -5.97
CA ARG A 298 -0.44 -19.34 -6.39
C ARG A 298 0.88 -19.31 -7.13
N MET A 299 1.84 -20.13 -6.71
CA MET A 299 3.04 -20.41 -7.50
C MET A 299 2.71 -21.43 -8.59
N GLY A 300 2.97 -21.08 -9.85
CA GLY A 300 2.78 -21.96 -11.00
C GLY A 300 3.98 -21.94 -11.96
N PRO A 301 3.85 -22.59 -13.13
CA PRO A 301 4.83 -22.45 -14.21
C PRO A 301 4.98 -20.96 -14.58
N GLY A 302 6.19 -20.43 -14.46
CA GLY A 302 6.48 -19.02 -14.78
C GLY A 302 6.33 -18.02 -13.63
N GLY A 303 6.06 -18.48 -12.41
CA GLY A 303 6.12 -17.65 -11.20
C GLY A 303 4.79 -17.53 -10.46
N TRP A 304 4.68 -16.49 -9.64
CA TRP A 304 3.47 -16.20 -8.88
C TRP A 304 2.33 -15.72 -9.80
N THR A 305 1.12 -16.14 -9.47
CA THR A 305 -0.14 -15.67 -10.02
C THR A 305 -1.00 -15.15 -8.87
N LEU A 306 -1.55 -13.94 -9.01
CA LEU A 306 -2.44 -13.34 -8.01
C LEU A 306 -3.89 -13.41 -8.47
N HIS A 307 -4.77 -13.81 -7.56
CA HIS A 307 -6.20 -13.88 -7.80
C HIS A 307 -6.89 -12.78 -6.99
N SER A 308 -7.64 -11.94 -7.68
CA SER A 308 -8.41 -10.85 -7.09
C SER A 308 -9.76 -11.36 -6.61
N GLN A 309 -10.37 -10.69 -5.63
CA GLN A 309 -11.69 -11.07 -5.13
C GLN A 309 -12.68 -11.20 -6.31
N PRO A 310 -13.52 -12.25 -6.37
CA PRO A 310 -14.62 -12.26 -7.32
C PRO A 310 -15.65 -11.19 -6.97
N THR A 311 -16.62 -10.99 -7.86
CA THR A 311 -17.79 -10.17 -7.52
C THR A 311 -18.50 -10.82 -6.33
N PRO A 312 -18.75 -10.07 -5.24
CA PRO A 312 -19.37 -10.64 -4.05
C PRO A 312 -20.83 -11.03 -4.37
N ALA A 313 -21.40 -11.92 -3.57
CA ALA A 313 -22.81 -12.26 -3.67
C ALA A 313 -23.71 -11.00 -3.58
N PRO A 314 -24.92 -10.99 -4.19
CA PRO A 314 -25.81 -9.84 -4.11
C PRO A 314 -26.05 -9.36 -2.67
N GLY A 315 -25.80 -8.07 -2.43
CA GLY A 315 -25.92 -7.46 -1.09
C GLY A 315 -24.73 -7.70 -0.15
N LYS A 316 -23.64 -8.30 -0.63
CA LYS A 316 -22.38 -8.47 0.11
C LYS A 316 -21.28 -7.57 -0.44
N LEU A 317 -20.24 -7.38 0.37
CA LEU A 317 -19.05 -6.59 0.05
C LEU A 317 -17.84 -7.49 -0.21
N SER A 318 -16.96 -7.10 -1.13
CA SER A 318 -15.63 -7.73 -1.23
C SER A 318 -14.77 -7.38 0.00
N ASN A 319 -13.94 -8.32 0.42
CA ASN A 319 -12.96 -8.11 1.48
C ASN A 319 -11.75 -7.29 1.00
N GLY A 320 -11.54 -6.14 1.63
CA GLY A 320 -10.38 -5.27 1.40
C GLY A 320 -10.61 -4.12 0.41
N ASP A 321 -9.59 -3.31 0.22
CA ASP A 321 -9.63 -1.98 -0.41
C ASP A 321 -8.99 -1.92 -1.81
N GLY A 322 -8.75 -3.07 -2.44
CA GLY A 322 -8.02 -3.19 -3.70
C GLY A 322 -6.51 -3.41 -3.55
N THR A 323 -5.98 -3.34 -2.32
CA THR A 323 -4.57 -3.68 -2.04
C THR A 323 -4.42 -4.54 -0.78
N VAL A 324 -5.11 -4.19 0.30
CA VAL A 324 -4.98 -4.81 1.61
C VAL A 324 -6.28 -5.52 1.97
N LEU A 325 -6.18 -6.81 2.30
CA LEU A 325 -7.30 -7.56 2.86
C LEU A 325 -7.57 -7.09 4.29
N PHE A 326 -8.84 -7.02 4.71
CA PHE A 326 -9.21 -6.52 6.03
C PHE A 326 -8.44 -7.21 7.17
N GLN A 327 -8.32 -8.54 7.13
CA GLN A 327 -7.60 -9.28 8.16
C GLN A 327 -6.16 -8.82 8.37
N SER A 328 -5.50 -8.25 7.35
CA SER A 328 -4.15 -7.70 7.48
C SER A 328 -4.09 -6.42 8.32
N SER A 329 -5.20 -5.71 8.45
CA SER A 329 -5.32 -4.49 9.26
C SER A 329 -5.69 -4.75 10.71
N VAL A 330 -5.94 -6.00 11.11
CA VAL A 330 -6.36 -6.33 12.47
C VAL A 330 -5.17 -6.47 13.40
N LEU A 331 -5.11 -5.63 14.44
CA LEU A 331 -4.17 -5.75 15.55
C LEU A 331 -4.72 -6.70 16.63
N PRO A 332 -3.99 -7.78 16.97
CA PRO A 332 -4.35 -8.65 18.07
C PRO A 332 -4.52 -7.88 19.38
N GLY A 333 -5.66 -8.05 20.06
CA GLY A 333 -5.94 -7.41 21.34
C GLY A 333 -6.54 -6.01 21.25
N LEU A 334 -6.62 -5.39 20.06
CA LEU A 334 -7.34 -4.13 19.89
C LEU A 334 -8.86 -4.39 19.88
N PRO A 335 -9.67 -3.68 20.69
CA PRO A 335 -11.11 -3.86 20.68
C PRO A 335 -11.74 -3.64 19.30
N THR A 336 -12.77 -4.41 18.97
CA THR A 336 -13.49 -4.29 17.68
C THR A 336 -14.16 -2.93 17.51
N SER A 337 -14.50 -2.24 18.61
CA SER A 337 -15.03 -0.86 18.61
C SER A 337 -14.06 0.20 18.09
N CYS A 338 -12.77 -0.13 17.91
CA CYS A 338 -11.77 0.76 17.32
C CYS A 338 -11.77 0.71 15.79
N TYR A 339 -12.52 -0.20 15.15
CA TYR A 339 -12.46 -0.43 13.70
C TYR A 339 -13.69 0.12 12.98
N TYR A 340 -13.43 0.83 11.88
CA TYR A 340 -14.42 1.42 11.00
C TYR A 340 -14.02 1.16 9.54
N ALA A 341 -15.01 1.02 8.67
CA ALA A 341 -14.81 0.78 7.25
C ALA A 341 -15.39 1.91 6.40
N TYR A 342 -14.59 2.40 5.46
CA TYR A 342 -15.11 3.09 4.29
C TYR A 342 -15.58 2.04 3.27
N VAL A 343 -16.82 2.20 2.81
CA VAL A 343 -17.45 1.32 1.83
C VAL A 343 -17.90 2.17 0.64
N PRO A 344 -17.20 2.12 -0.50
CA PRO A 344 -17.65 2.85 -1.67
C PRO A 344 -19.00 2.30 -2.18
N PRO A 345 -19.86 3.16 -2.77
CA PRO A 345 -21.19 2.77 -3.22
C PRO A 345 -21.16 1.77 -4.38
N VAL A 346 -20.05 1.73 -5.10
CA VAL A 346 -19.75 0.76 -6.15
C VAL A 346 -18.44 0.07 -5.82
N ARG A 347 -18.25 -1.12 -6.39
CA ARG A 347 -17.03 -1.90 -6.19
C ARG A 347 -15.82 -1.18 -6.84
N GLU A 348 -14.95 -0.61 -6.03
CA GLU A 348 -13.78 0.15 -6.48
C GLU A 348 -12.60 0.04 -5.51
N ASP A 349 -11.39 0.19 -6.04
CA ASP A 349 -10.16 0.17 -5.25
C ASP A 349 -9.94 1.54 -4.63
N SER A 350 -10.07 1.63 -3.31
CA SER A 350 -9.96 2.88 -2.55
C SER A 350 -8.62 3.04 -1.84
N HIS A 351 -7.73 2.03 -1.83
CA HIS A 351 -6.52 2.04 -1.01
C HIS A 351 -5.72 3.34 -1.13
N GLY A 352 -5.31 3.72 -2.34
CA GLY A 352 -4.44 4.87 -2.57
C GLY A 352 -5.04 6.22 -2.19
N ASP A 353 -6.37 6.34 -2.23
CA ASP A 353 -7.08 7.60 -1.96
C ASP A 353 -7.74 7.65 -0.59
N LEU A 354 -7.72 6.54 0.16
CA LEU A 354 -8.59 6.35 1.32
C LEU A 354 -8.54 7.56 2.26
N VAL A 355 -7.35 8.12 2.47
CA VAL A 355 -7.14 9.25 3.38
C VAL A 355 -7.72 10.58 2.90
N ASN A 356 -7.95 10.79 1.60
CA ASN A 356 -8.55 12.03 1.07
C ASN A 356 -10.06 11.96 0.92
N LEU A 357 -10.67 10.80 1.20
CA LEU A 357 -12.10 10.68 1.10
C LEU A 357 -12.75 11.55 2.18
N PRO A 358 -13.75 12.39 1.86
CA PRO A 358 -14.36 13.31 2.82
C PRO A 358 -14.84 12.63 4.10
N GLU A 359 -15.42 11.43 4.00
CA GLU A 359 -15.88 10.62 5.12
C GLU A 359 -14.71 10.21 6.03
N VAL A 360 -13.58 9.82 5.44
CA VAL A 360 -12.37 9.42 6.16
C VAL A 360 -11.67 10.62 6.80
N ILE A 361 -11.61 11.76 6.10
CA ILE A 361 -11.11 13.03 6.65
C ILE A 361 -11.94 13.43 7.87
N ASN A 362 -13.26 13.46 7.73
CA ASN A 362 -14.17 13.85 8.81
C ASN A 362 -14.07 12.88 10.00
N ALA A 363 -14.00 11.58 9.73
CA ALA A 363 -13.77 10.57 10.78
C ALA A 363 -12.44 10.79 11.49
N THR A 364 -11.37 11.06 10.75
CA THR A 364 -10.03 11.30 11.31
C THR A 364 -10.04 12.52 12.21
N LEU A 365 -10.59 13.65 11.75
CA LEU A 365 -10.71 14.87 12.55
C LEU A 365 -11.56 14.65 13.81
N THR A 366 -12.66 13.93 13.69
CA THR A 366 -13.52 13.57 14.82
C THR A 366 -12.78 12.69 15.84
N ALA A 367 -12.02 11.70 15.37
CA ALA A 367 -11.21 10.82 16.21
C ALA A 367 -10.09 11.59 16.93
N LEU A 368 -9.40 12.49 16.24
CA LEU A 368 -8.37 13.35 16.81
C LEU A 368 -8.92 14.32 17.87
N ALA A 369 -10.20 14.66 17.79
CA ALA A 369 -10.91 15.46 18.79
C ALA A 369 -11.52 14.63 19.93
N GLY A 370 -11.30 13.30 19.94
CA GLY A 370 -11.90 12.39 20.93
C GLY A 370 -13.41 12.20 20.76
N GLY A 371 -13.97 12.54 19.60
CA GLY A 371 -15.40 12.43 19.29
C GLY A 371 -15.84 11.02 18.89
N SER A 372 -17.16 10.81 18.90
CA SER A 372 -17.77 9.57 18.40
C SER A 372 -17.84 9.57 16.88
N LEU A 373 -17.49 8.44 16.26
CA LEU A 373 -17.51 8.27 14.79
C LEU A 373 -18.88 7.83 14.24
N ALA A 374 -19.91 7.75 15.07
CA ALA A 374 -21.25 7.28 14.66
C ALA A 374 -21.86 8.09 13.50
N SER A 375 -21.51 9.37 13.35
CA SER A 375 -21.98 10.26 12.28
C SER A 375 -20.95 10.51 11.17
N SER A 376 -19.86 9.73 11.14
CA SER A 376 -18.78 9.94 10.16
C SER A 376 -19.12 9.44 8.76
N GLY A 377 -20.16 8.61 8.63
CA GLY A 377 -20.47 7.89 7.39
C GLY A 377 -19.69 6.57 7.22
N LEU A 378 -18.72 6.29 8.10
CA LEU A 378 -18.03 5.01 8.13
C LEU A 378 -18.87 3.94 8.81
N MET A 379 -18.80 2.71 8.29
CA MET A 379 -19.49 1.55 8.85
C MET A 379 -18.70 0.99 10.04
N PRO A 380 -19.31 0.75 11.21
CA PRO A 380 -18.62 0.16 12.37
C PRO A 380 -18.38 -1.35 12.20
N TYR A 381 -17.41 -1.90 12.94
CA TYR A 381 -17.01 -3.31 12.86
C TYR A 381 -18.14 -4.35 12.88
N PRO A 382 -19.09 -4.32 13.84
CA PRO A 382 -20.13 -5.35 13.90
C PRO A 382 -21.01 -5.36 12.65
N GLU A 383 -21.16 -4.22 11.98
CA GLU A 383 -21.94 -4.11 10.75
C GLU A 383 -21.13 -4.61 9.54
N PHE A 384 -19.91 -4.11 9.35
CA PHE A 384 -19.16 -4.46 8.13
C PHE A 384 -18.65 -5.89 8.15
N LEU A 385 -18.33 -6.47 9.31
CA LEU A 385 -17.83 -7.84 9.40
C LEU A 385 -18.83 -8.83 8.77
N HIS A 386 -20.12 -8.62 9.02
CA HIS A 386 -21.20 -9.45 8.49
C HIS A 386 -21.63 -9.06 7.06
N ALA A 387 -21.27 -7.87 6.61
CA ALA A 387 -21.51 -7.41 5.23
C ALA A 387 -20.51 -8.00 4.23
N ILE A 388 -19.31 -8.40 4.67
CA ILE A 388 -18.29 -9.02 3.81
C ILE A 388 -18.74 -10.42 3.33
N ASP A 389 -18.50 -10.71 2.06
CA ASP A 389 -18.56 -12.05 1.49
C ASP A 389 -17.26 -12.79 1.80
N TRP A 390 -17.33 -13.72 2.76
CA TRP A 390 -16.18 -14.54 3.18
C TRP A 390 -16.05 -15.87 2.42
N SER A 391 -16.93 -16.13 1.45
CA SER A 391 -17.07 -17.47 0.83
C SER A 391 -15.81 -17.98 0.13
N ASN A 392 -14.88 -17.10 -0.23
CA ASN A 392 -13.63 -17.44 -0.92
C ASN A 392 -12.41 -17.54 0.02
N GLU A 393 -12.56 -17.10 1.27
CA GLU A 393 -11.46 -17.03 2.23
C GLU A 393 -11.62 -17.97 3.41
N VAL A 394 -12.82 -18.49 3.68
CA VAL A 394 -13.01 -19.52 4.71
C VAL A 394 -12.25 -20.81 4.38
N ASP A 395 -11.83 -21.55 5.41
CA ASP A 395 -10.99 -22.76 5.29
C ASP A 395 -11.53 -23.83 4.32
N GLN A 396 -12.85 -23.89 4.17
CA GLN A 396 -13.54 -24.84 3.30
C GLN A 396 -13.80 -24.32 1.88
N ALA A 397 -13.43 -23.08 1.57
CA ALA A 397 -13.59 -22.52 0.24
C ALA A 397 -12.83 -23.36 -0.81
N PRO A 398 -13.32 -23.51 -2.05
CA PRO A 398 -12.50 -24.09 -3.11
C PRO A 398 -11.28 -23.21 -3.38
N GLU A 399 -10.15 -23.82 -3.73
CA GLU A 399 -9.01 -23.07 -4.26
C GLU A 399 -9.39 -22.51 -5.64
N PRO A 400 -9.12 -21.23 -5.94
CA PRO A 400 -9.40 -20.69 -7.26
C PRO A 400 -8.61 -21.49 -8.30
N GLY A 401 -9.24 -21.86 -9.40
CA GLY A 401 -8.57 -22.47 -10.54
C GLY A 401 -7.41 -21.60 -11.07
N PRO A 402 -6.46 -22.15 -11.85
CA PRO A 402 -5.25 -21.43 -12.27
C PRO A 402 -5.51 -20.11 -13.01
N THR A 403 -6.71 -19.96 -13.56
CA THR A 403 -7.11 -18.84 -14.42
C THR A 403 -8.40 -18.17 -13.93
N GLU A 404 -8.91 -18.58 -12.78
CA GLU A 404 -10.11 -18.00 -12.17
C GLU A 404 -9.77 -16.71 -11.42
N HIS A 405 -10.71 -15.78 -11.43
CA HIS A 405 -10.62 -14.53 -10.66
C HIS A 405 -9.34 -13.71 -10.91
N LEU A 406 -8.73 -13.89 -12.08
CA LEU A 406 -7.63 -13.04 -12.52
C LEU A 406 -8.18 -11.66 -12.88
N ASP A 407 -7.45 -10.61 -12.54
CA ASP A 407 -7.71 -9.30 -13.13
C ASP A 407 -7.26 -9.27 -14.60
N TYR A 408 -7.52 -8.16 -15.29
CA TYR A 408 -7.15 -8.01 -16.70
C TYR A 408 -5.64 -8.14 -16.94
N LEU A 409 -4.82 -7.49 -16.10
CA LEU A 409 -3.36 -7.51 -16.21
C LEU A 409 -2.81 -8.91 -15.99
N GLU A 410 -3.37 -9.64 -15.03
CA GLU A 410 -2.94 -11.00 -14.71
C GLU A 410 -3.36 -11.99 -15.79
N ARG A 411 -4.55 -11.82 -16.41
CA ARG A 411 -4.91 -12.57 -17.63
C ARG A 411 -3.93 -12.32 -18.76
N GLU A 412 -3.55 -11.06 -18.99
CA GLU A 412 -2.55 -10.71 -20.02
C GLU A 412 -1.21 -11.39 -19.78
N ARG A 413 -0.75 -11.46 -18.53
CA ARG A 413 0.48 -12.19 -18.19
C ARG A 413 0.39 -13.68 -18.40
N MET A 414 -0.72 -14.27 -17.98
CA MET A 414 -0.94 -15.70 -18.19
C MET A 414 -0.94 -16.01 -19.69
N ARG A 415 -1.52 -15.15 -20.53
CA ARG A 415 -1.42 -15.27 -21.99
C ARG A 415 0.01 -15.22 -22.52
N ALA A 416 0.90 -14.40 -21.93
CA ALA A 416 2.31 -14.36 -22.31
C ALA A 416 3.10 -15.60 -21.86
N ARG A 417 2.64 -16.30 -20.82
CA ARG A 417 3.29 -17.50 -20.24
C ARG A 417 2.82 -18.80 -20.88
N PHE A 418 1.58 -18.88 -21.34
CA PHE A 418 0.96 -20.09 -21.87
C PHE A 418 0.74 -20.03 -23.39
N PRO A 419 1.00 -21.11 -24.14
CA PRO A 419 0.63 -21.20 -25.56
C PRO A 419 -0.88 -20.97 -25.77
N LEU A 420 -1.27 -20.38 -26.90
CA LEU A 420 -2.68 -20.12 -27.24
C LEU A 420 -3.58 -21.35 -27.14
N ALA A 421 -3.06 -22.54 -27.49
CA ALA A 421 -3.80 -23.80 -27.40
C ALA A 421 -4.17 -24.20 -25.95
N GLU A 422 -3.49 -23.63 -24.96
CA GLU A 422 -3.73 -23.84 -23.53
C GLU A 422 -4.61 -22.74 -22.94
N TRP A 423 -5.02 -21.74 -23.73
CA TRP A 423 -5.93 -20.70 -23.27
C TRP A 423 -7.34 -21.29 -23.17
N GLY A 424 -7.69 -21.71 -21.95
CA GLY A 424 -9.07 -22.02 -21.60
C GLY A 424 -9.99 -20.78 -21.72
N PRO A 425 -11.32 -20.94 -21.56
CA PRO A 425 -12.30 -19.85 -21.67
C PRO A 425 -12.01 -18.63 -20.79
N SER A 426 -11.31 -18.82 -19.67
CA SER A 426 -10.91 -17.81 -18.69
C SER A 426 -9.67 -16.98 -19.09
N LEU A 427 -8.82 -17.49 -19.99
CA LEU A 427 -7.69 -16.74 -20.56
C LEU A 427 -7.98 -16.20 -21.96
N ASN A 428 -8.92 -16.85 -22.66
CA ASN A 428 -9.47 -16.34 -23.90
C ASN A 428 -10.13 -14.98 -23.63
N PRO A 429 -9.88 -13.95 -24.47
CA PRO A 429 -10.44 -12.63 -24.24
C PRO A 429 -11.97 -12.54 -24.47
N GLY A 430 -12.66 -13.68 -24.64
CA GLY A 430 -14.07 -13.74 -24.98
C GLY A 430 -15.00 -13.13 -23.93
N GLY A 431 -15.99 -12.36 -24.39
CA GLY A 431 -17.07 -11.80 -23.57
C GLY A 431 -16.92 -10.31 -23.29
N THR A 432 -17.33 -9.89 -22.09
CA THR A 432 -17.22 -8.52 -21.60
C THR A 432 -15.78 -8.00 -21.61
N ASP A 433 -14.76 -8.84 -21.65
CA ASP A 433 -13.35 -8.45 -21.70
C ASP A 433 -12.92 -7.94 -23.08
N ASP A 434 -13.21 -8.64 -24.17
CA ASP A 434 -13.02 -8.14 -25.54
C ASP A 434 -13.88 -6.90 -25.79
N ARG A 435 -15.13 -6.92 -25.31
CA ARG A 435 -16.02 -5.76 -25.43
C ARG A 435 -15.53 -4.59 -24.59
N LEU A 436 -15.07 -4.83 -23.37
CA LEU A 436 -14.55 -3.79 -22.49
C LEU A 436 -13.24 -3.28 -23.06
N PHE A 437 -12.26 -4.12 -23.39
CA PHE A 437 -11.03 -3.70 -24.07
C PHE A 437 -11.31 -2.84 -25.32
N ASN A 438 -12.17 -3.31 -26.23
CA ASN A 438 -12.53 -2.53 -27.42
C ASN A 438 -13.31 -1.26 -27.06
N SER A 439 -14.19 -1.29 -26.06
CA SER A 439 -14.98 -0.13 -25.65
C SER A 439 -14.15 0.89 -24.87
N THR A 440 -13.21 0.45 -24.05
CA THR A 440 -12.22 1.26 -23.32
C THR A 440 -11.25 1.86 -24.31
N ARG A 441 -10.81 1.13 -25.34
CA ARG A 441 -10.03 1.66 -26.46
C ARG A 441 -10.82 2.67 -27.30
N GLN A 442 -12.10 2.42 -27.59
CA GLN A 442 -12.95 3.39 -28.29
C GLN A 442 -13.22 4.64 -27.46
N SER A 443 -13.53 4.49 -26.17
CA SER A 443 -13.67 5.61 -25.24
C SER A 443 -12.38 6.37 -25.07
N ALA A 444 -11.23 5.69 -25.08
CA ALA A 444 -9.93 6.32 -25.12
C ALA A 444 -9.78 7.21 -26.35
N PHE A 445 -10.10 6.70 -27.55
CA PHE A 445 -10.11 7.52 -28.75
C PHE A 445 -11.08 8.71 -28.68
N LYS A 446 -12.26 8.55 -28.06
CA LYS A 446 -13.20 9.66 -27.87
C LYS A 446 -12.67 10.72 -26.92
N VAL A 447 -12.07 10.32 -25.81
CA VAL A 447 -11.46 11.25 -24.85
C VAL A 447 -10.33 12.04 -25.50
N LEU A 448 -9.51 11.39 -26.32
CA LEU A 448 -8.50 12.03 -27.16
C LEU A 448 -9.09 13.03 -28.18
N GLN A 449 -10.33 12.81 -28.60
CA GLN A 449 -11.08 13.73 -29.46
C GLN A 449 -11.85 14.80 -28.67
N GLY A 450 -11.60 14.92 -27.35
CA GLY A 450 -12.19 15.94 -26.48
C GLY A 450 -13.45 15.51 -25.72
N ALA A 451 -13.79 14.21 -25.71
CA ALA A 451 -14.86 13.72 -24.84
C ALA A 451 -14.44 13.75 -23.36
N ASP A 452 -15.41 13.98 -22.47
CA ASP A 452 -15.16 13.97 -21.03
C ASP A 452 -14.82 12.55 -20.53
N LEU A 453 -13.67 12.43 -19.87
CA LEU A 453 -13.12 11.16 -19.38
C LEU A 453 -14.02 10.50 -18.34
N ARG A 454 -14.62 11.28 -17.43
CA ARG A 454 -15.47 10.75 -16.36
C ARG A 454 -16.81 10.24 -16.93
N ALA A 455 -17.36 10.96 -17.89
CA ALA A 455 -18.57 10.57 -18.60
C ALA A 455 -18.38 9.27 -19.41
N GLU A 456 -17.27 9.15 -20.14
CA GLU A 456 -16.96 7.92 -20.88
C GLU A 456 -16.67 6.74 -19.94
N ALA A 457 -16.00 6.96 -18.81
CA ALA A 457 -15.80 5.91 -17.80
C ALA A 457 -17.12 5.45 -17.19
N GLY A 458 -17.99 6.39 -16.82
CA GLY A 458 -19.34 6.10 -16.33
C GLY A 458 -20.18 5.31 -17.35
N ARG A 459 -20.08 5.64 -18.64
CA ARG A 459 -20.73 4.90 -19.74
C ARG A 459 -20.26 3.45 -19.83
N LEU A 460 -18.97 3.21 -19.57
CA LEU A 460 -18.35 1.88 -19.60
C LEU A 460 -18.60 1.07 -18.32
N GLY A 461 -19.13 1.69 -17.27
CA GLY A 461 -19.23 1.06 -15.95
C GLY A 461 -17.86 0.75 -15.35
N VAL A 462 -16.84 1.54 -15.69
CA VAL A 462 -15.48 1.45 -15.12
C VAL A 462 -15.14 2.72 -14.37
N SER A 463 -14.19 2.63 -13.45
CA SER A 463 -13.73 3.84 -12.76
C SER A 463 -13.06 4.80 -13.75
N TYR A 464 -13.17 6.10 -13.48
CA TYR A 464 -12.51 7.11 -14.32
C TYR A 464 -11.00 6.85 -14.42
N ARG A 465 -10.39 6.38 -13.31
CA ARG A 465 -8.98 6.02 -13.23
C ARG A 465 -8.64 4.86 -14.15
N PHE A 466 -9.44 3.79 -14.15
CA PHE A 466 -9.24 2.68 -15.07
C PHE A 466 -9.22 3.12 -16.54
N LEU A 467 -10.17 3.98 -16.95
CA LEU A 467 -10.18 4.51 -18.31
C LEU A 467 -8.99 5.45 -18.57
N ALA A 468 -8.60 6.26 -17.58
CA ALA A 468 -7.43 7.14 -17.66
C ALA A 468 -6.12 6.35 -17.85
N ASP A 469 -5.95 5.28 -17.08
CA ASP A 469 -4.78 4.41 -17.13
C ASP A 469 -4.73 3.65 -18.46
N HIS A 470 -5.88 3.15 -18.94
CA HIS A 470 -5.94 2.47 -20.24
C HIS A 470 -5.72 3.40 -21.43
N LEU A 471 -6.23 4.64 -21.36
CA LEU A 471 -5.90 5.72 -22.29
C LEU A 471 -4.40 5.93 -22.39
N ARG A 472 -3.75 5.97 -21.22
CA ARG A 472 -2.32 6.17 -21.10
C ARG A 472 -1.53 5.02 -21.74
N GLU A 473 -1.92 3.78 -21.47
CA GLU A 473 -1.33 2.57 -22.06
C GLU A 473 -1.46 2.53 -23.58
N LEU A 474 -2.62 2.93 -24.13
CA LEU A 474 -2.86 2.94 -25.58
C LEU A 474 -2.09 4.04 -26.31
N LEU A 475 -1.82 5.16 -25.63
CA LEU A 475 -1.16 6.33 -26.19
C LEU A 475 0.36 6.24 -26.13
N LEU A 476 0.89 5.52 -25.13
CA LEU A 476 2.34 5.41 -24.91
C LEU A 476 3.09 5.02 -26.20
N PRO A 477 2.72 3.95 -26.93
CA PRO A 477 3.43 3.54 -28.14
C PRO A 477 3.34 4.54 -29.30
N LEU A 478 2.27 5.33 -29.36
CA LEU A 478 2.07 6.36 -30.41
C LEU A 478 2.83 7.64 -30.11
N LEU A 479 3.09 7.93 -28.83
CA LEU A 479 3.81 9.11 -28.38
C LEU A 479 5.32 8.84 -28.21
N SER A 480 5.72 7.58 -28.01
CA SER A 480 7.12 7.20 -27.82
C SER A 480 7.90 6.96 -29.11
N GLY A 481 7.24 6.82 -30.27
CA GLY A 481 7.89 6.59 -31.57
C GLY A 481 8.40 5.17 -31.75
#